data_AF-A0AB38U354-F1
#
_entry.id   AF-A0AB38U354-F1
#
_cell.length_a   1.000
_cell.length_b   1.000
_cell.length_c   1.000
_cell.angle_alpha   90.00
_cell.angle_beta   90.00
_cell.angle_gamma   90.00
#
_symmetry.space_group_name_H-M   'P 1'
#
loop_
_entity.id
_entity.type
_entity.pdbx_description
1 polymer ?
#
loop_
_entity_poly.entity_id
_entity_poly.type
_entity_poly.pdbx_seq_one_letter_code
_entity_poly.pdbx_strand_id
1 'polypeptide(L)'
;MAQSFNGIRIDVRTPSNDQQLREAILQAAPVGASMATGSLSSPPNDMPPGGVFQVSNDGEDLHTLRAYILKQDVAFSFSVQVLSDSVAGAKVAISKLMQSVRPRGNLETPTEPGLCIDNGFIPGAPSDREFVYLTGNLPESKSGFGVGADTASRGTKKNIIERLATLPPALANLVSSSSKTLRSHSRNVAGRDGDEYDIVDKSASTASFEWTAMPGDDRALEPWIDIKLDSDGPVSESEQNQLLVVWDAILNSVKRR
;
A
#
# COMPACT_ATOMS: atom_id res chain seq x y z
N MET A 1 -6.17 2.16 3.76
CA MET A 1 -4.72 1.95 3.59
C MET A 1 -4.48 0.50 3.17
N ALA A 2 -3.60 0.27 2.20
CA ALA A 2 -3.09 -1.06 1.87
C ALA A 2 -1.63 -1.14 2.29
N GLN A 3 -1.20 -2.26 2.88
CA GLN A 3 0.14 -2.34 3.47
C GLN A 3 0.61 -3.80 3.60
N SER A 4 1.91 -4.02 3.43
CA SER A 4 2.56 -5.31 3.64
C SER A 4 4.02 -5.17 4.03
N PHE A 5 4.53 -6.18 4.72
CA PHE A 5 5.94 -6.27 5.13
C PHE A 5 6.46 -7.67 4.83
N ASN A 6 7.55 -7.77 4.08
CA ASN A 6 8.11 -9.03 3.59
C ASN A 6 7.09 -9.92 2.86
N GLY A 7 6.15 -9.31 2.13
CA GLY A 7 5.07 -10.00 1.41
C GLY A 7 3.92 -10.49 2.32
N ILE A 8 3.98 -10.23 3.63
CA ILE A 8 2.88 -10.49 4.56
C ILE A 8 1.98 -9.27 4.56
N ARG A 9 0.73 -9.43 4.12
CA ARG A 9 -0.29 -8.38 4.19
C ARG A 9 -0.64 -8.11 5.65
N ILE A 10 -0.78 -6.83 6.00
CA ILE A 10 -1.16 -6.39 7.34
C ILE A 10 -2.45 -5.57 7.25
N ASP A 11 -3.51 -6.00 7.91
CA ASP A 11 -4.74 -5.22 8.07
C ASP A 11 -4.87 -4.79 9.54
N VAL A 12 -5.39 -3.58 9.76
CA VAL A 12 -5.48 -2.98 11.10
C VAL A 12 -6.92 -2.58 11.40
N ARG A 13 -7.36 -2.82 12.63
CA ARG A 13 -8.65 -2.35 13.16
C ARG A 13 -8.42 -1.60 14.47
N THR A 14 -8.97 -0.39 14.55
CA THR A 14 -8.94 0.44 15.76
C THR A 14 -10.21 1.32 15.83
N PRO A 15 -10.74 1.61 17.04
CA PRO A 15 -10.40 0.92 18.29
C PRO A 15 -10.85 -0.54 18.24
N SER A 16 -10.11 -1.42 18.91
CA SER A 16 -10.41 -2.85 18.98
C SER A 16 -10.26 -3.41 20.39
N ASN A 17 -10.96 -4.50 20.67
CA ASN A 17 -10.89 -5.26 21.91
C ASN A 17 -10.95 -6.77 21.63
N ASP A 18 -10.84 -7.60 22.66
CA ASP A 18 -10.83 -9.06 22.52
C ASP A 18 -12.08 -9.61 21.83
N GLN A 19 -13.26 -9.02 22.07
CA GLN A 19 -14.50 -9.46 21.43
C GLN A 19 -14.45 -9.17 19.93
N GLN A 20 -14.09 -7.94 19.55
CA GLN A 20 -13.99 -7.53 18.15
C GLN A 20 -12.91 -8.32 17.41
N LEU A 21 -11.80 -8.65 18.07
CA LEU A 21 -10.77 -9.52 17.51
C LEU A 21 -11.30 -10.93 17.27
N ARG A 22 -12.03 -11.51 18.22
CA ARG A 22 -12.66 -12.84 18.07
C ARG A 22 -13.67 -12.85 16.92
N GLU A 23 -14.51 -11.83 16.80
CA GLU A 23 -15.45 -11.68 15.70
C GLU A 23 -14.72 -11.60 14.35
N ALA A 24 -13.60 -10.85 14.27
CA ALA A 24 -12.76 -10.78 13.08
C ALA A 24 -12.18 -12.14 12.68
N ILE A 25 -11.69 -12.91 13.67
CA ILE A 25 -11.16 -14.25 13.46
C ILE A 25 -12.24 -15.21 12.93
N LEU A 26 -13.46 -15.14 13.49
CA LEU A 26 -14.59 -15.97 13.07
C LEU A 26 -15.07 -15.62 11.65
N GLN A 27 -15.11 -14.33 11.30
CA GLN A 27 -15.48 -13.88 9.95
C GLN A 27 -14.44 -14.23 8.89
N ALA A 28 -13.16 -14.32 9.28
CA ALA A 28 -12.08 -14.69 8.38
C ALA A 28 -11.95 -16.21 8.15
N ALA A 29 -12.70 -17.02 8.92
CA ALA A 29 -12.79 -18.46 8.68
C ALA A 29 -13.55 -18.73 7.36
N PRO A 30 -13.08 -19.63 6.50
CA PRO A 30 -13.69 -19.87 5.20
C PRO A 30 -15.16 -20.34 5.34
N VAL A 31 -16.09 -19.62 4.71
CA VAL A 31 -17.55 -19.85 4.73
C VAL A 31 -17.98 -21.16 4.04
N GLY A 32 -17.04 -22.03 3.64
CA GLY A 32 -17.30 -23.30 2.95
C GLY A 32 -16.76 -24.56 3.62
N ALA A 33 -16.06 -24.47 4.76
CA ALA A 33 -15.57 -25.66 5.45
C ALA A 33 -16.68 -26.21 6.35
N SER A 34 -17.54 -27.09 5.80
CA SER A 34 -18.23 -28.13 6.56
C SER A 34 -17.26 -28.70 7.58
N MET A 35 -17.43 -28.41 8.88
CA MET A 35 -16.78 -29.01 10.07
C MET A 35 -15.56 -29.94 9.86
N ALA A 36 -14.65 -29.53 9.00
CA ALA A 36 -13.35 -30.08 8.79
C ALA A 36 -12.50 -28.87 9.15
N THR A 37 -12.28 -28.76 10.45
CA THR A 37 -11.23 -27.94 11.02
C THR A 37 -10.04 -28.08 10.10
N GLY A 38 -9.76 -27.04 9.29
CA GLY A 38 -8.40 -26.81 8.85
C GLY A 38 -7.56 -27.00 10.09
N SER A 39 -6.64 -27.96 10.07
CA SER A 39 -5.87 -28.32 11.24
C SER A 39 -5.41 -27.01 11.87
N LEU A 40 -5.83 -26.74 13.11
CA LEU A 40 -5.18 -25.77 13.96
C LEU A 40 -3.78 -26.34 14.17
N SER A 41 -2.95 -26.23 13.13
CA SER A 41 -1.59 -26.69 13.16
C SER A 41 -0.96 -25.97 14.32
N SER A 42 -0.21 -26.69 15.15
CA SER A 42 0.31 -26.15 16.40
C SER A 42 0.85 -24.74 16.18
N PRO A 43 0.45 -23.78 17.04
CA PRO A 43 0.98 -22.42 16.96
C PRO A 43 2.50 -22.47 16.85
N PRO A 44 3.14 -21.56 16.10
CA PRO A 44 4.61 -21.49 16.08
C PRO A 44 5.13 -21.39 17.52
N ASN A 45 6.24 -22.07 17.84
CA ASN A 45 6.78 -22.13 19.20
C ASN A 45 7.04 -20.73 19.80
N ASP A 46 7.32 -19.74 18.94
CA ASP A 46 7.63 -18.37 19.33
C ASP A 46 6.43 -17.42 19.16
N MET A 47 5.19 -17.91 19.26
CA MET A 47 4.02 -17.04 19.19
C MET A 47 3.98 -16.08 20.37
N PRO A 48 3.80 -14.76 20.15
CA PRO A 48 3.62 -13.82 21.25
C PRO A 48 2.34 -14.12 22.05
N PRO A 49 2.32 -13.83 23.37
CA PRO A 49 1.12 -14.00 24.19
C PRO A 49 -0.10 -13.27 23.61
N GLY A 50 -1.25 -13.94 23.62
CA GLY A 50 -2.50 -13.41 23.03
C GLY A 50 -2.57 -13.48 21.51
N GLY A 51 -1.52 -13.96 20.83
CA GLY A 51 -1.55 -14.23 19.41
C GLY A 51 -2.51 -15.37 19.05
N VAL A 52 -3.15 -15.26 17.89
CA VAL A 52 -3.95 -16.34 17.28
C VAL A 52 -3.39 -16.64 15.90
N PHE A 53 -3.36 -17.91 15.51
CA PHE A 53 -2.83 -18.35 14.22
C PHE A 53 -3.70 -19.43 13.60
N GLN A 54 -3.89 -19.33 12.29
CA GLN A 54 -4.70 -20.24 11.48
C GLN A 54 -3.94 -20.58 10.19
N VAL A 55 -4.07 -21.82 9.76
CA VAL A 55 -3.59 -22.28 8.46
C VAL A 55 -4.77 -22.94 7.75
N SER A 56 -5.09 -22.47 6.55
CA SER A 56 -6.01 -23.16 5.64
C SER A 56 -5.23 -23.78 4.49
N ASN A 57 -5.69 -24.95 4.06
CA ASN A 57 -5.29 -25.56 2.80
C ASN A 57 -6.30 -25.11 1.75
N ASP A 58 -5.83 -24.39 0.73
CA ASP A 58 -6.64 -23.78 -0.32
C ASP A 58 -6.49 -24.49 -1.67
N GLY A 59 -5.82 -25.64 -1.73
CA GLY A 59 -5.55 -26.41 -2.96
C GLY A 59 -4.38 -27.39 -2.81
N GLU A 60 -4.04 -28.13 -3.87
CA GLU A 60 -3.07 -29.25 -3.81
C GLU A 60 -1.68 -28.90 -3.23
N ASP A 61 -1.28 -27.63 -3.24
CA ASP A 61 -0.01 -27.19 -2.65
C ASP A 61 -0.05 -25.76 -2.10
N LEU A 62 -1.25 -25.21 -1.87
CA LEU A 62 -1.42 -23.79 -1.55
C LEU A 62 -2.01 -23.63 -0.16
N HIS A 63 -1.36 -22.83 0.67
CA HIS A 63 -1.79 -22.59 2.05
C HIS A 63 -1.94 -21.10 2.32
N THR A 64 -3.04 -20.70 2.93
CA THR A 64 -3.19 -19.36 3.51
C THR A 64 -2.92 -19.43 5.00
N LEU A 65 -1.97 -18.61 5.46
CA LEU A 65 -1.67 -18.43 6.86
C LEU A 65 -2.27 -17.10 7.30
N ARG A 66 -3.01 -17.13 8.40
CA ARG A 66 -3.59 -15.93 9.03
C ARG A 66 -3.14 -15.87 10.48
N ALA A 67 -2.80 -14.68 10.95
CA ALA A 67 -2.52 -14.47 12.35
C ALA A 67 -3.08 -13.15 12.86
N TYR A 68 -3.32 -13.08 14.16
CA TYR A 68 -3.99 -11.95 14.78
C TYR A 68 -3.34 -11.64 16.12
N ILE A 69 -3.20 -10.35 16.45
CA ILE A 69 -2.77 -9.91 17.78
C ILE A 69 -3.44 -8.59 18.13
N LEU A 70 -3.95 -8.48 19.35
CA LEU A 70 -4.37 -7.22 19.94
C LEU A 70 -3.20 -6.65 20.73
N LYS A 71 -2.80 -5.40 20.44
CA LYS A 71 -1.84 -4.65 21.24
C LYS A 71 -2.50 -3.33 21.64
N GLN A 72 -2.72 -3.15 22.94
CA GLN A 72 -3.55 -2.05 23.46
C GLN A 72 -4.96 -2.11 22.85
N ASP A 73 -5.39 -1.08 22.14
CA ASP A 73 -6.68 -0.98 21.44
C ASP A 73 -6.53 -1.12 19.90
N VAL A 74 -5.40 -1.66 19.44
CA VAL A 74 -5.11 -1.87 18.01
C VAL A 74 -5.01 -3.37 17.70
N ALA A 75 -5.91 -3.85 16.85
CA ALA A 75 -5.89 -5.23 16.36
C ALA A 75 -5.15 -5.29 15.02
N PHE A 76 -4.08 -6.08 14.98
CA PHE A 76 -3.33 -6.39 13.75
C PHE A 76 -3.73 -7.77 13.24
N SER A 77 -4.00 -7.86 11.93
CA SER A 77 -4.23 -9.09 11.19
C SER A 77 -3.14 -9.26 10.15
N PHE A 78 -2.54 -10.44 10.09
CA PHE A 78 -1.47 -10.80 9.16
C PHE A 78 -1.99 -11.90 8.23
N SER A 79 -1.73 -11.77 6.94
CA SER A 79 -2.06 -12.84 5.98
C SER A 79 -1.01 -12.99 4.90
N VAL A 80 -0.75 -14.24 4.52
CA VAL A 80 0.12 -14.60 3.39
C VAL A 80 -0.35 -15.92 2.81
N GLN A 81 -0.20 -16.08 1.50
CA GLN A 81 -0.42 -17.34 0.81
C GLN A 81 0.92 -17.88 0.33
N VAL A 82 1.20 -19.15 0.59
CA VAL A 82 2.48 -19.79 0.29
C VAL A 82 2.29 -21.23 -0.16
N LEU A 83 3.33 -21.79 -0.78
CA LEU A 83 3.39 -23.21 -1.10
C LEU A 83 3.65 -24.06 0.17
N SER A 84 3.36 -25.37 0.13
CA SER A 84 3.47 -26.25 1.31
C SER A 84 4.87 -26.23 1.94
N ASP A 85 5.92 -26.19 1.11
CA ASP A 85 7.32 -26.15 1.54
C ASP A 85 7.69 -24.87 2.32
N SER A 86 6.92 -23.81 2.12
CA SER A 86 7.16 -22.47 2.65
C SER A 86 6.34 -22.17 3.91
N VAL A 87 5.41 -23.06 4.30
CA VAL A 87 4.54 -22.89 5.48
C VAL A 87 5.35 -22.69 6.77
N ALA A 88 6.42 -23.48 6.98
CA ALA A 88 7.25 -23.35 8.17
C ALA A 88 7.98 -22.00 8.23
N GLY A 89 8.51 -21.52 7.10
CA GLY A 89 9.14 -20.21 7.00
C GLY A 89 8.14 -19.07 7.24
N ALA A 90 6.95 -19.16 6.64
CA ALA A 90 5.88 -18.19 6.81
C ALA A 90 5.41 -18.08 8.28
N LYS A 91 5.28 -19.21 8.97
CA LYS A 91 4.99 -19.26 10.42
C LYS A 91 5.99 -18.46 11.26
N VAL A 92 7.28 -18.67 11.01
CA VAL A 92 8.35 -17.95 11.71
C VAL A 92 8.32 -16.46 11.37
N ALA A 93 8.17 -16.12 10.10
CA ALA A 93 8.15 -14.73 9.63
C ALA A 93 6.98 -13.93 10.25
N ILE A 94 5.77 -14.50 10.24
CA ILE A 94 4.59 -13.88 10.84
C ILE A 94 4.79 -13.72 12.36
N SER A 95 5.30 -14.75 13.06
CA SER A 95 5.51 -14.67 14.51
C SER A 95 6.48 -13.55 14.89
N LYS A 96 7.58 -13.41 14.15
CA LYS A 96 8.54 -12.30 14.34
C LYS A 96 7.89 -10.94 14.09
N LEU A 97 7.07 -10.82 13.04
CA LEU A 97 6.36 -9.59 12.72
C LEU A 97 5.32 -9.22 13.79
N MET A 98 4.57 -10.20 14.30
CA MET A 98 3.64 -10.00 15.42
C MET A 98 4.37 -9.52 16.68
N GLN A 99 5.58 -10.03 16.94
CA GLN A 99 6.39 -9.56 18.05
C GLN A 99 6.88 -8.12 17.83
N SER A 100 7.36 -7.80 16.62
CA SER A 100 8.00 -6.51 16.32
C SER A 100 7.03 -5.34 16.19
N VAL A 101 5.83 -5.54 15.64
CA VAL A 101 4.88 -4.45 15.38
C VAL A 101 4.48 -3.73 16.68
N ARG A 102 4.43 -2.41 16.66
CA ARG A 102 4.05 -1.58 17.82
C ARG A 102 2.82 -0.75 17.46
N PRO A 103 1.83 -0.59 18.36
CA PRO A 103 0.82 0.44 18.21
C PRO A 103 1.48 1.82 18.13
N ARG A 104 0.91 2.70 17.32
CA ARG A 104 1.36 4.08 17.12
C ARG A 104 0.18 4.92 16.66
N GLY A 105 -0.01 6.14 17.16
CA GLY A 105 -1.04 7.02 16.63
C GLY A 105 -0.69 7.49 15.21
N ASN A 106 -1.66 7.56 14.29
CA ASN A 106 -1.37 7.88 12.88
C ASN A 106 -0.60 9.20 12.65
N LEU A 107 -0.74 10.19 13.53
CA LEU A 107 -0.04 11.48 13.47
C LEU A 107 1.31 11.50 14.21
N GLU A 108 1.63 10.46 14.96
CA GLU A 108 2.91 10.34 15.66
C GLU A 108 4.01 9.95 14.67
N THR A 109 5.13 10.69 14.66
CA THR A 109 6.25 10.39 13.76
C THR A 109 7.37 9.70 14.53
N PRO A 110 7.68 8.41 14.27
CA PRO A 110 8.77 7.71 14.93
C PRO A 110 10.13 8.39 14.66
N THR A 111 11.01 8.32 15.66
CA THR A 111 12.40 8.81 15.55
C THR A 111 13.39 7.71 15.19
N GLU A 112 13.04 6.45 15.43
CA GLU A 112 13.84 5.29 15.06
C GLU A 112 13.52 4.83 13.62
N PRO A 113 14.46 4.17 12.91
CA PRO A 113 14.21 3.61 11.59
C PRO A 113 13.12 2.53 11.61
N GLY A 114 12.28 2.53 10.58
CA GLY A 114 11.27 1.49 10.37
C GLY A 114 10.15 1.93 9.43
N LEU A 115 9.15 1.06 9.30
CA LEU A 115 7.99 1.26 8.44
C LEU A 115 6.77 1.70 9.25
N CYS A 116 6.22 2.87 8.91
CA CYS A 116 4.92 3.29 9.44
C CYS A 116 3.80 2.57 8.69
N ILE A 117 2.88 1.98 9.46
CA ILE A 117 1.65 1.37 8.95
C ILE A 117 0.44 2.03 9.64
N ASP A 118 -0.77 1.72 9.17
CA ASP A 118 -1.98 2.21 9.82
C ASP A 118 -1.99 1.84 11.30
N ASN A 119 -2.11 2.86 12.15
CA ASN A 119 -2.07 2.79 13.62
C ASN A 119 -0.93 1.93 14.21
N GLY A 120 0.18 1.80 13.48
CA GLY A 120 1.30 0.99 13.91
C GLY A 120 2.64 1.39 13.32
N PHE A 121 3.67 0.69 13.77
CA PHE A 121 5.05 0.89 13.37
C PHE A 121 5.84 -0.42 13.47
N ILE A 122 6.65 -0.72 12.47
CA ILE A 122 7.55 -1.88 12.43
C ILE A 122 8.98 -1.34 12.49
N PRO A 123 9.66 -1.43 13.65
CA PRO A 123 11.04 -0.96 13.78
C PRO A 123 11.99 -1.86 12.99
N GLY A 124 13.04 -1.26 12.41
CA GLY A 124 14.07 -2.01 11.70
C GLY A 124 14.75 -1.19 10.60
N ALA A 125 15.82 -1.76 10.04
CA ALA A 125 16.38 -1.24 8.81
C ALA A 125 15.39 -1.45 7.66
N PRO A 126 15.40 -0.58 6.63
CA PRO A 126 14.57 -0.75 5.44
C PRO A 126 14.77 -2.13 4.80
N SER A 127 13.66 -2.79 4.44
CA SER A 127 13.64 -4.07 3.73
C SER A 127 13.26 -3.87 2.26
N ASP A 128 13.67 -4.79 1.38
CA ASP A 128 13.36 -4.74 -0.06
C ASP A 128 11.97 -5.33 -0.40
N ARG A 129 11.11 -5.54 0.60
CA ARG A 129 9.76 -6.13 0.45
C ARG A 129 8.68 -5.45 1.30
N GLU A 130 8.77 -4.14 1.42
CA GLU A 130 7.82 -3.27 2.08
C GLU A 130 6.91 -2.60 1.06
N PHE A 131 5.62 -2.51 1.40
CA PHE A 131 4.64 -1.80 0.60
C PHE A 131 3.68 -1.06 1.51
N VAL A 132 3.44 0.21 1.21
CA VAL A 132 2.36 1.00 1.81
C VAL A 132 1.68 1.82 0.72
N TYR A 133 0.36 1.91 0.80
CA TYR A 133 -0.44 2.78 -0.04
C TYR A 133 -1.55 3.41 0.79
N LEU A 134 -1.39 4.70 1.04
CA LEU A 134 -2.36 5.55 1.70
C LEU A 134 -3.33 6.10 0.65
N THR A 135 -4.60 6.16 1.01
CA THR A 135 -5.61 6.92 0.26
C THR A 135 -6.38 7.83 1.21
N GLY A 136 -6.82 8.97 0.71
CA GLY A 136 -7.67 9.88 1.45
C GLY A 136 -8.51 10.73 0.51
N ASN A 137 -9.55 11.35 1.06
CA ASN A 137 -10.39 12.30 0.35
C ASN A 137 -10.09 13.71 0.85
N LEU A 138 -10.18 14.68 -0.05
CA LEU A 138 -10.03 16.12 0.19
C LEU A 138 -11.38 16.79 -0.18
N PRO A 139 -12.34 16.85 0.76
CA PRO A 139 -13.69 17.34 0.47
C PRO A 139 -13.70 18.80 -0.01
N GLU A 140 -12.79 19.63 0.50
CA GLU A 140 -12.68 21.04 0.12
C GLU A 140 -12.35 21.24 -1.36
N SER A 141 -11.57 20.33 -1.95
CA SER A 141 -11.20 20.33 -3.36
C SER A 141 -12.00 19.33 -4.21
N LYS A 142 -12.94 18.58 -3.61
CA LYS A 142 -13.71 17.50 -4.26
C LYS A 142 -12.80 16.54 -5.03
N SER A 143 -11.79 16.03 -4.34
CA SER A 143 -10.80 15.13 -4.91
C SER A 143 -10.38 14.03 -3.94
N GLY A 144 -9.90 12.92 -4.49
CA GLY A 144 -9.20 11.86 -3.76
C GLY A 144 -7.71 11.91 -4.04
N PHE A 145 -6.89 11.50 -3.07
CA PHE A 145 -5.45 11.37 -3.26
C PHE A 145 -4.94 9.99 -2.82
N GLY A 146 -3.81 9.59 -3.40
CA GLY A 146 -3.08 8.39 -3.07
C GLY A 146 -1.59 8.67 -2.91
N VAL A 147 -0.95 8.02 -1.94
CA VAL A 147 0.52 8.05 -1.76
C VAL A 147 0.98 6.62 -1.49
N GLY A 148 1.83 6.11 -2.37
CA GLY A 148 2.35 4.76 -2.34
C GLY A 148 3.87 4.71 -2.30
N ALA A 149 4.42 3.74 -1.58
CA ALA A 149 5.81 3.34 -1.69
C ALA A 149 5.90 1.81 -1.75
N ASP A 150 6.72 1.30 -2.67
CA ASP A 150 6.96 -0.13 -2.89
C ASP A 150 8.45 -0.41 -3.10
N THR A 151 9.09 -1.05 -2.12
CA THR A 151 10.50 -1.45 -2.21
C THR A 151 10.67 -2.76 -3.00
N ALA A 152 9.60 -3.55 -3.17
CA ALA A 152 9.61 -4.79 -3.94
C ALA A 152 9.49 -4.54 -5.45
N SER A 153 8.90 -3.40 -5.83
CA SER A 153 8.71 -2.99 -7.22
C SER A 153 10.01 -3.03 -8.02
N ARG A 154 9.88 -3.43 -9.28
CA ARG A 154 10.95 -3.37 -10.28
C ARG A 154 10.74 -2.24 -11.29
N GLY A 155 9.66 -1.46 -11.14
CA GLY A 155 9.26 -0.42 -12.08
C GLY A 155 9.00 -0.94 -13.50
N THR A 156 8.86 0.00 -14.45
CA THR A 156 8.51 -0.29 -15.86
C THR A 156 9.66 -0.20 -16.87
N LYS A 157 10.93 -0.33 -16.44
CA LYS A 157 12.18 -0.07 -17.23
C LYS A 157 12.34 1.35 -17.80
N LYS A 158 11.24 1.98 -18.19
CA LYS A 158 11.13 3.36 -18.69
C LYS A 158 10.09 4.09 -17.85
N ASN A 159 10.29 5.39 -17.66
CA ASN A 159 9.31 6.24 -16.97
C ASN A 159 8.09 6.55 -17.86
N ILE A 160 7.08 7.21 -17.29
CA ILE A 160 5.83 7.48 -18.01
C ILE A 160 6.04 8.37 -19.24
N ILE A 161 6.88 9.41 -19.15
CA ILE A 161 7.13 10.35 -20.24
C ILE A 161 7.82 9.63 -21.41
N GLU A 162 8.86 8.84 -21.14
CA GLU A 162 9.55 8.03 -22.15
C GLU A 162 8.64 7.00 -22.81
N ARG A 163 7.76 6.37 -22.02
CA ARG A 163 6.79 5.40 -22.54
C ARG A 163 5.79 6.08 -23.47
N LEU A 164 5.29 7.25 -23.10
CA LEU A 164 4.37 8.03 -23.94
C LEU A 164 5.06 8.54 -25.21
N ALA A 165 6.30 9.01 -25.11
CA ALA A 165 7.09 9.47 -26.24
C ALA A 165 7.44 8.36 -27.25
N THR A 166 7.39 7.09 -26.83
CA THR A 166 7.71 5.93 -27.68
C THR A 166 6.48 5.19 -28.20
N LEU A 167 5.28 5.75 -28.01
CA LEU A 167 4.06 5.15 -28.54
C LEU A 167 4.03 5.15 -30.08
N PRO A 168 3.57 4.04 -30.71
CA PRO A 168 3.22 4.04 -32.12
C PRO A 168 2.21 5.16 -32.46
N PRO A 169 2.25 5.76 -33.66
CA PRO A 169 1.40 6.90 -34.01
C PRO A 169 -0.10 6.68 -33.77
N ALA A 170 -0.63 5.49 -34.05
CA ALA A 170 -2.03 5.16 -33.80
C ALA A 170 -2.41 5.27 -32.31
N LEU A 171 -1.52 4.83 -31.41
CA LEU A 171 -1.73 4.91 -29.96
C LEU A 171 -1.51 6.33 -29.45
N ALA A 172 -0.49 7.03 -29.95
CA ALA A 172 -0.28 8.45 -29.62
C ALA A 172 -1.48 9.32 -30.01
N ASN A 173 -2.07 9.07 -31.18
CA ASN A 173 -3.29 9.73 -31.64
C ASN A 173 -4.48 9.40 -30.73
N LEU A 174 -4.64 8.14 -30.31
CA LEU A 174 -5.69 7.75 -29.38
C LEU A 174 -5.56 8.51 -28.05
N VAL A 175 -4.38 8.50 -27.43
CA VAL A 175 -4.13 9.19 -26.14
C VAL A 175 -4.37 10.70 -26.24
N SER A 176 -3.86 11.34 -27.29
CA SER A 176 -4.07 12.78 -27.51
C SER A 176 -5.51 13.13 -27.87
N SER A 177 -6.26 12.22 -28.48
CA SER A 177 -7.68 12.41 -28.76
C SER A 177 -8.57 12.28 -27.53
N SER A 178 -8.21 11.41 -26.57
CA SER A 178 -8.99 11.13 -25.37
C SER A 178 -8.69 12.06 -24.20
N SER A 179 -7.52 12.70 -24.17
CA SER A 179 -7.08 13.53 -23.04
C SER A 179 -6.51 14.89 -23.45
N LYS A 180 -6.53 15.84 -22.52
CA LYS A 180 -5.79 17.10 -22.56
C LYS A 180 -4.69 17.03 -21.51
N THR A 181 -3.43 17.08 -21.91
CA THR A 181 -2.30 17.18 -20.96
C THR A 181 -2.27 18.58 -20.34
N LEU A 182 -2.19 18.64 -19.01
CA LEU A 182 -2.00 19.87 -18.25
C LEU A 182 -0.51 20.12 -17.97
N ARG A 183 0.21 19.09 -17.51
CA ARG A 183 1.66 19.09 -17.25
C ARG A 183 2.25 17.74 -17.62
N SER A 184 3.48 17.75 -18.13
CA SER A 184 4.26 16.55 -18.45
C SER A 184 5.74 16.90 -18.43
N HIS A 185 6.43 16.62 -17.32
CA HIS A 185 7.85 16.90 -17.16
C HIS A 185 8.45 16.11 -15.99
N SER A 186 9.79 15.99 -15.98
CA SER A 186 10.50 15.48 -14.81
C SER A 186 10.45 16.50 -13.66
N ARG A 187 10.29 16.01 -12.43
CA ARG A 187 10.22 16.83 -11.21
C ARG A 187 10.87 16.06 -10.06
N ASN A 188 11.76 16.73 -9.33
CA ASN A 188 12.30 16.19 -8.09
C ASN A 188 11.32 16.45 -6.93
N VAL A 189 10.96 15.40 -6.19
CA VAL A 189 10.12 15.48 -4.99
C VAL A 189 10.81 14.74 -3.86
N ALA A 190 10.99 15.40 -2.71
CA ALA A 190 11.64 14.83 -1.54
C ALA A 190 13.04 14.20 -1.80
N GLY A 191 13.81 14.77 -2.75
CA GLY A 191 15.13 14.24 -3.13
C GLY A 191 15.08 13.02 -4.05
N ARG A 192 13.91 12.68 -4.59
CA ARG A 192 13.71 11.62 -5.58
C ARG A 192 13.42 12.24 -6.93
N ASP A 193 14.15 11.81 -7.95
CA ASP A 193 13.84 12.15 -9.34
C ASP A 193 12.66 11.30 -9.81
N GLY A 194 11.61 11.96 -10.27
CA GLY A 194 10.43 11.33 -10.81
C GLY A 194 9.81 12.17 -11.93
N ASP A 195 8.69 11.71 -12.44
CA ASP A 195 8.02 12.31 -13.58
C ASP A 195 6.56 12.63 -13.23
N GLU A 196 6.15 13.85 -13.56
CA GLU A 196 4.78 14.35 -13.41
C GLU A 196 4.05 14.21 -14.74
N TYR A 197 2.85 13.64 -14.72
CA TYR A 197 1.98 13.53 -15.89
C TYR A 197 0.52 13.78 -15.49
N ASP A 198 0.05 14.99 -15.80
CA ASP A 198 -1.26 15.48 -15.39
C ASP A 198 -2.15 15.65 -16.61
N ILE A 199 -3.38 15.15 -16.53
CA ILE A 199 -4.32 15.14 -17.64
C ILE A 199 -5.74 15.47 -17.22
N VAL A 200 -6.53 15.89 -18.21
CA VAL A 200 -8.00 15.91 -18.14
C VAL A 200 -8.53 14.94 -19.19
N ASP A 201 -9.38 14.01 -18.80
CA ASP A 201 -10.14 13.19 -19.74
C ASP A 201 -11.16 14.08 -20.47
N LYS A 202 -11.16 14.06 -21.81
CA LYS A 202 -12.03 14.93 -22.61
C LYS A 202 -13.50 14.51 -22.59
N SER A 203 -13.78 13.23 -22.40
CA SER A 203 -15.16 12.71 -22.40
C SER A 203 -15.81 12.90 -21.04
N ALA A 204 -15.09 12.58 -19.96
CA ALA A 204 -15.58 12.67 -18.59
C ALA A 204 -15.35 14.07 -17.98
N SER A 205 -14.45 14.87 -18.56
CA SER A 205 -13.99 16.14 -17.98
C SER A 205 -13.41 16.00 -16.57
N THR A 206 -12.92 14.82 -16.21
CA THR A 206 -12.27 14.55 -14.91
C THR A 206 -10.77 14.80 -15.02
N ALA A 207 -10.16 15.32 -13.97
CA ALA A 207 -8.72 15.54 -13.89
C ALA A 207 -8.02 14.42 -13.10
N SER A 208 -6.85 14.02 -13.56
CA SER A 208 -5.97 13.04 -12.92
C SER A 208 -4.54 13.57 -12.96
N PHE A 209 -3.88 13.56 -11.81
CA PHE A 209 -2.53 14.06 -11.59
C PHE A 209 -1.70 12.91 -11.03
N GLU A 210 -0.53 12.67 -11.60
CA GLU A 210 0.35 11.59 -11.17
C GLU A 210 1.79 12.08 -11.12
N TRP A 211 2.47 11.78 -10.02
CA TRP A 211 3.92 11.86 -9.95
C TRP A 211 4.47 10.51 -9.51
N THR A 212 5.42 9.98 -10.27
CA THR A 212 6.00 8.66 -10.01
C THR A 212 7.52 8.74 -10.05
N ALA A 213 8.18 8.18 -9.01
CA ALA A 213 9.61 7.91 -9.02
C ALA A 213 9.85 6.41 -9.21
N MET A 214 10.72 6.09 -10.17
CA MET A 214 11.16 4.72 -10.42
C MET A 214 12.05 4.23 -9.25
N PRO A 215 12.06 2.91 -8.97
CA PRO A 215 12.96 2.36 -7.97
C PRO A 215 14.41 2.59 -8.39
N GLY A 216 15.26 2.96 -7.41
CA GLY A 216 16.71 3.08 -7.60
C GLY A 216 17.42 1.73 -7.50
N ASP A 217 18.76 1.77 -7.47
CA ASP A 217 19.59 0.57 -7.34
C ASP A 217 19.44 -0.05 -5.93
N ASP A 218 19.40 0.78 -4.90
CA ASP A 218 19.08 0.37 -3.53
C ASP A 218 17.59 0.59 -3.25
N ARG A 219 16.77 -0.39 -3.65
CA ARG A 219 15.30 -0.29 -3.54
C ARG A 219 14.76 -0.17 -2.12
N ALA A 220 15.55 -0.53 -1.10
CA ALA A 220 15.16 -0.35 0.29
C ALA A 220 15.28 1.13 0.70
N LEU A 221 16.24 1.86 0.12
CA LEU A 221 16.44 3.30 0.34
C LEU A 221 15.80 4.18 -0.74
N GLU A 222 15.50 3.61 -1.89
CA GLU A 222 15.01 4.27 -3.10
C GLU A 222 13.84 3.48 -3.70
N PRO A 223 12.73 3.33 -2.97
CA PRO A 223 11.59 2.57 -3.46
C PRO A 223 10.96 3.21 -4.70
N TRP A 224 10.12 2.43 -5.37
CA TRP A 224 9.13 3.02 -6.26
C TRP A 224 8.16 3.86 -5.44
N ILE A 225 7.89 5.08 -5.87
CA ILE A 225 6.94 5.99 -5.21
C ILE A 225 5.91 6.43 -6.24
N ASP A 226 4.65 6.43 -5.85
CA ASP A 226 3.52 6.88 -6.67
C ASP A 226 2.63 7.79 -5.85
N ILE A 227 2.34 8.96 -6.40
CA ILE A 227 1.49 9.95 -5.79
C ILE A 227 0.43 10.30 -6.82
N LYS A 228 -0.83 10.26 -6.40
CA LYS A 228 -1.98 10.55 -7.25
C LYS A 228 -2.91 11.55 -6.61
N LEU A 229 -3.54 12.35 -7.44
CA LEU A 229 -4.72 13.16 -7.11
C LEU A 229 -5.73 12.99 -8.25
N ASP A 230 -6.96 12.67 -7.92
CA ASP A 230 -8.04 12.50 -8.89
C ASP A 230 -9.24 13.34 -8.47
N SER A 231 -9.87 14.05 -9.42
CA SER A 231 -11.12 14.77 -9.15
C SER A 231 -12.27 13.77 -8.91
N ASP A 232 -13.17 14.07 -7.98
CA ASP A 232 -14.35 13.24 -7.70
C ASP A 232 -15.40 13.24 -8.85
N GLY A 233 -15.25 14.15 -9.83
CA GLY A 233 -16.15 14.29 -10.95
C GLY A 233 -15.66 15.31 -12.00
N PRO A 234 -16.52 15.70 -12.94
CA PRO A 234 -16.18 16.69 -13.96
C PRO A 234 -15.71 18.02 -13.37
N VAL A 235 -14.67 18.62 -13.96
CA VAL A 235 -14.07 19.88 -13.50
C VAL A 235 -14.00 20.92 -14.61
N SER A 236 -14.39 22.16 -14.28
CA SER A 236 -14.18 23.34 -15.11
C SER A 236 -12.70 23.72 -15.19
N GLU A 237 -12.33 24.60 -16.13
CA GLU A 237 -10.95 25.10 -16.24
C GLU A 237 -10.47 25.83 -14.97
N SER A 238 -11.37 26.55 -14.28
CA SER A 238 -11.05 27.18 -13.00
C SER A 238 -10.77 26.14 -11.90
N GLU A 239 -11.55 25.06 -11.86
CA GLU A 239 -11.34 23.97 -10.89
C GLU A 239 -10.07 23.17 -11.19
N GLN A 240 -9.71 22.99 -12.47
CA GLN A 240 -8.42 22.41 -12.88
C GLN A 240 -7.25 23.20 -12.30
N ASN A 241 -7.29 24.53 -12.38
CA ASN A 241 -6.25 25.39 -11.80
C ASN A 241 -6.18 25.28 -10.27
N GLN A 242 -7.33 25.15 -9.61
CA GLN A 242 -7.36 24.95 -8.15
C GLN A 242 -6.78 23.59 -7.76
N LEU A 243 -7.06 22.53 -8.53
CA LEU A 243 -6.49 21.20 -8.30
C LEU A 243 -4.98 21.18 -8.52
N LEU A 244 -4.44 21.94 -9.49
CA LEU A 244 -2.99 22.11 -9.65
C LEU A 244 -2.33 22.74 -8.41
N VAL A 245 -2.99 23.70 -7.75
CA VAL A 245 -2.49 24.29 -6.50
C VAL A 245 -2.48 23.25 -5.37
N VAL A 246 -3.54 22.45 -5.25
CA VAL A 246 -3.63 21.35 -4.27
C VAL A 246 -2.55 20.30 -4.55
N TRP A 247 -2.37 19.96 -5.82
CA TRP A 247 -1.37 19.00 -6.30
C TRP A 247 0.05 19.43 -5.92
N ASP A 248 0.39 20.70 -6.19
CA ASP A 248 1.69 21.26 -5.82
C ASP A 248 1.88 21.25 -4.29
N ALA A 249 0.83 21.52 -3.51
CA ALA A 249 0.89 21.45 -2.05
C ALA A 249 1.15 20.02 -1.53
N ILE A 250 0.49 19.00 -2.13
CA ILE A 250 0.72 17.59 -1.81
C ILE A 250 2.18 17.22 -2.08
N LEU A 251 2.67 17.45 -3.30
CA LEU A 251 4.05 17.10 -3.67
C LEU A 251 5.09 17.82 -2.79
N ASN A 252 4.87 19.09 -2.47
CA ASN A 252 5.78 19.86 -1.61
C ASN A 252 5.74 19.43 -0.13
N SER A 253 4.71 18.69 0.31
CA SER A 253 4.59 18.18 1.68
C SER A 253 5.38 16.90 1.92
N VAL A 254 5.71 16.16 0.85
CA VAL A 254 6.38 14.86 0.93
C VAL A 254 7.83 15.04 1.38
N LYS A 255 8.26 14.21 2.35
CA LYS A 255 9.61 14.20 2.88
C LYS A 255 10.04 12.77 3.17
N ARG A 256 11.33 12.49 2.96
CA ARG A 256 11.96 11.26 3.43
C ARG A 256 12.20 11.39 4.94
N ARG A 257 11.87 10.34 5.68
CA ARG A 257 12.14 10.24 7.12
C ARG A 257 13.46 9.55 7.41
#